data_AF-A0A3D5XA03-F1
#
_entry.id   AF-A0A3D5XA03-F1
#
_cell.length_a   1.000
_cell.length_b   1.000
_cell.length_c   1.000
_cell.angle_alpha   90.00
_cell.angle_beta   90.00
_cell.angle_gamma   90.00
#
_symmetry.space_group_name_H-M   'P 1'
#
loop_
_entity.id
_entity.type
_entity.pdbx_description
1 polymer ?
#
loop_
_entity_poly.entity_id
_entity_poly.type
_entity_poly.pdbx_seq_one_letter_code
_entity_poly.pdbx_strand_id
1 'polypeptide(L)'
;LPEQIALVKSEGTAIFMQGKNYAHGGMAALNALYNIPTVGASGAVFGVLLAFGMYFPNTQLMLLFPPIPIRAKYFVIGYGLIELYLGFTQSNSNVAHFAHLGGMLFGFILIKIWAKQKDKFY
;
A
#
# COMPACT_ATOMS: atom_id res chain seq x y z
N LEU A 1 -33.67 4.58 -9.14
CA LEU A 1 -32.51 4.25 -8.28
C LEU A 1 -31.88 2.88 -8.62
N PRO A 2 -32.60 1.74 -8.67
CA PRO A 2 -31.98 0.43 -8.97
C PRO A 2 -31.40 0.34 -10.38
N GLU A 3 -32.12 0.89 -11.37
CA GLU A 3 -31.71 0.94 -12.77
C GLU A 3 -30.42 1.74 -12.99
N GLN A 4 -30.30 2.91 -12.35
CA GLN A 4 -29.11 3.76 -12.42
C GLN A 4 -27.86 3.05 -11.86
N ILE A 5 -28.02 2.27 -10.78
CA ILE A 5 -26.94 1.46 -10.21
C ILE A 5 -26.54 0.33 -11.17
N ALA A 6 -27.54 -0.33 -11.78
CA ALA A 6 -27.29 -1.39 -12.76
C ALA A 6 -26.51 -0.86 -13.97
N LEU A 7 -26.89 0.32 -14.48
CA LEU A 7 -26.23 0.96 -15.61
C LEU A 7 -24.77 1.33 -15.31
N VAL A 8 -24.48 1.90 -14.13
CA VAL A 8 -23.11 2.21 -13.72
C VAL A 8 -22.27 0.94 -13.60
N LYS A 9 -22.83 -0.17 -13.12
CA LYS A 9 -22.12 -1.45 -13.02
C LYS A 9 -21.85 -2.09 -14.39
N SER A 10 -22.76 -1.96 -15.35
CA SER A 10 -22.62 -2.59 -16.66
C SER A 10 -21.77 -1.78 -17.64
N GLU A 11 -21.91 -0.45 -17.62
CA GLU A 11 -21.32 0.43 -18.65
C GLU A 11 -20.28 1.41 -18.08
N GLY A 12 -20.28 1.62 -16.76
CA GLY A 12 -19.49 2.66 -16.12
C GLY A 12 -17.99 2.56 -16.37
N THR A 13 -17.44 1.33 -16.34
CA THR A 13 -16.02 1.10 -16.66
C THR A 13 -15.67 1.48 -18.10
N ALA A 14 -16.51 1.14 -19.08
CA ALA A 14 -16.26 1.49 -20.48
C ALA A 14 -16.33 3.01 -20.71
N ILE A 15 -17.27 3.68 -20.05
CA ILE A 15 -17.41 5.14 -20.06
C ILE A 15 -16.19 5.81 -19.42
N PHE A 16 -15.75 5.31 -18.25
CA PHE A 16 -14.57 5.81 -17.54
C PHE A 16 -13.29 5.68 -18.37
N MET A 17 -13.09 4.54 -19.05
CA MET A 17 -11.94 4.30 -19.91
C MET A 17 -11.90 5.21 -21.16
N GLN A 18 -13.02 5.81 -21.56
CA GLN A 18 -13.09 6.83 -22.61
C GLN A 18 -12.84 8.25 -22.10
N GLY A 19 -12.49 8.42 -20.81
CA GLY A 19 -12.34 9.73 -20.18
C GLY A 19 -13.67 10.47 -19.98
N LYS A 20 -14.80 9.76 -20.05
CA LYS A 20 -16.15 10.32 -19.90
C LYS A 20 -16.73 9.94 -18.54
N ASN A 21 -17.81 10.61 -18.15
CA ASN A 21 -18.62 10.24 -16.98
C ASN A 21 -20.10 10.57 -17.22
N TYR A 22 -20.99 10.06 -16.37
CA TYR A 22 -22.43 10.36 -16.45
C TYR A 22 -22.71 11.83 -16.13
N ALA A 23 -23.68 12.44 -16.83
CA ALA A 23 -24.13 13.81 -16.53
C ALA A 23 -24.89 13.91 -15.18
N HIS A 24 -25.54 12.81 -14.78
CA HIS A 24 -26.25 12.74 -13.51
C HIS A 24 -25.25 12.60 -12.35
N GLY A 25 -25.19 13.60 -11.46
CA GLY A 25 -24.17 13.69 -10.40
C GLY A 25 -24.06 12.44 -9.50
N GLY A 26 -25.18 11.83 -9.11
CA GLY A 26 -25.16 10.60 -8.31
C GLY A 26 -24.58 9.38 -9.04
N MET A 27 -24.78 9.29 -10.36
CA MET A 27 -24.21 8.21 -11.17
C MET A 27 -22.74 8.48 -11.46
N ALA A 28 -22.36 9.74 -11.65
CA ALA A 28 -20.98 10.15 -11.81
C ALA A 28 -20.12 9.80 -10.59
N ALA A 29 -20.64 10.07 -9.39
CA ALA A 29 -19.98 9.74 -8.13
C ALA A 29 -19.87 8.21 -7.93
N LEU A 30 -20.95 7.47 -8.20
CA LEU A 30 -20.91 6.00 -8.13
C LEU A 30 -19.92 5.41 -9.14
N ASN A 31 -19.89 5.94 -10.37
CA ASN A 31 -18.99 5.48 -11.42
C ASN A 31 -17.52 5.75 -11.07
N ALA A 32 -17.24 6.89 -10.45
CA ALA A 32 -15.91 7.19 -9.91
C ALA A 32 -15.55 6.20 -8.79
N LEU A 33 -16.40 6.02 -7.78
CA LEU A 33 -16.13 5.08 -6.68
C LEU A 33 -15.89 3.64 -7.15
N TYR A 34 -16.63 3.21 -8.17
CA TYR A 34 -16.52 1.85 -8.71
C TYR A 34 -15.24 1.63 -9.52
N ASN A 35 -14.72 2.67 -10.18
CA ASN A 35 -13.57 2.57 -11.10
C ASN A 35 -12.30 3.25 -10.60
N ILE A 36 -12.31 3.88 -9.41
CA ILE A 36 -11.09 4.40 -8.79
C ILE A 36 -10.14 3.20 -8.52
N PRO A 37 -8.97 3.15 -9.17
CA PRO A 37 -8.01 2.10 -8.89
C PRO A 37 -7.57 2.18 -7.44
N THR A 38 -7.37 1.02 -6.79
CA THR A 38 -6.80 0.97 -5.44
C THR A 38 -5.33 1.39 -5.50
N VAL A 39 -5.09 2.69 -5.34
CA VAL A 39 -3.75 3.24 -5.15
C VAL A 39 -3.34 3.03 -3.68
N GLY A 40 -2.21 2.37 -3.43
CA GLY A 40 -1.65 2.24 -2.07
C GLY A 40 -1.54 0.83 -1.47
N ALA A 41 -1.82 -0.24 -2.23
CA ALA A 41 -1.55 -1.61 -1.78
C ALA A 41 -0.08 -1.82 -1.38
N SER A 42 0.85 -1.09 -2.00
CA SER A 42 2.27 -1.13 -1.67
C SER A 42 2.55 -0.72 -0.22
N GLY A 43 1.80 0.23 0.36
CA GLY A 43 1.94 0.59 1.77
C GLY A 43 1.70 -0.61 2.71
N ALA A 44 0.69 -1.43 2.42
CA ALA A 44 0.44 -2.66 3.17
C ALA A 44 1.58 -3.68 3.01
N VAL A 45 2.12 -3.83 1.79
CA VAL A 45 3.30 -4.68 1.53
C VAL A 45 4.51 -4.22 2.36
N PHE A 46 4.74 -2.91 2.45
CA PHE A 46 5.80 -2.35 3.30
C PHE A 46 5.56 -2.58 4.79
N GLY A 47 4.30 -2.56 5.25
CA GLY A 47 3.93 -2.97 6.61
C GLY A 47 4.29 -4.45 6.89
N VAL A 48 4.01 -5.34 5.95
CA VAL A 48 4.38 -6.77 6.05
C VAL A 48 5.90 -6.95 5.99
N LEU A 49 6.60 -6.21 5.13
CA LEU A 49 8.06 -6.22 5.06
C LEU A 49 8.69 -5.80 6.38
N LEU A 50 8.17 -4.75 7.01
CA LEU A 50 8.61 -4.34 8.35
C LEU A 50 8.35 -5.45 9.38
N ALA A 51 7.17 -6.06 9.37
CA ALA A 51 6.85 -7.18 10.24
C ALA A 51 7.86 -8.33 10.09
N PHE A 52 8.19 -8.68 8.84
CA PHE A 52 9.18 -9.71 8.54
C PHE A 52 10.56 -9.36 9.12
N GLY A 53 11.03 -8.12 8.93
CA GLY A 53 12.30 -7.66 9.50
C GLY A 53 12.35 -7.69 11.04
N MET A 54 11.21 -7.48 11.69
CA MET A 54 11.10 -7.52 13.16
C MET A 54 11.04 -8.94 13.73
N TYR A 55 10.25 -9.84 13.11
CA TYR A 55 10.05 -11.20 13.61
C TYR A 55 11.13 -12.18 13.16
N PHE A 56 11.72 -11.95 11.99
CA PHE A 56 12.75 -12.82 11.41
C PHE A 56 14.06 -12.06 11.10
N PRO A 57 14.61 -11.31 12.07
CA PRO A 57 15.67 -10.32 11.81
C PRO A 57 16.98 -10.91 11.29
N ASN A 58 17.23 -12.20 11.52
CA ASN A 58 18.45 -12.90 11.12
C ASN A 58 18.28 -13.74 9.85
N THR A 59 17.07 -13.84 9.29
CA THR A 59 16.85 -14.54 8.01
C THR A 59 17.69 -13.88 6.92
N GLN A 60 18.45 -14.69 6.19
CA GLN A 60 19.26 -14.22 5.08
C GLN A 60 18.40 -14.10 3.83
N LEU A 61 18.27 -12.88 3.33
CA LEU A 61 17.68 -12.57 2.03
C LEU A 61 18.78 -12.62 0.99
N MET A 62 18.68 -13.54 0.05
CA MET A 62 19.56 -13.57 -1.11
C MET A 62 19.05 -12.57 -2.15
N LEU A 63 19.82 -11.52 -2.41
CA LEU A 63 19.54 -10.62 -3.53
C LEU A 63 19.70 -11.39 -4.86
N LEU A 64 18.86 -11.07 -5.85
CA LEU A 64 18.94 -11.75 -7.14
C LEU A 64 20.20 -11.32 -7.91
N PHE A 65 20.52 -10.02 -7.91
CA PHE A 65 21.71 -9.46 -8.54
C PHE A 65 22.20 -8.22 -7.78
N PRO A 66 23.48 -8.16 -7.36
CA PRO A 66 24.42 -9.27 -7.18
C PRO A 66 23.95 -10.24 -6.07
N PRO A 67 24.34 -11.53 -6.10
CA PRO A 67 23.92 -12.52 -5.09
C PRO A 67 24.64 -12.33 -3.75
N ILE A 68 24.22 -11.30 -3.01
CA ILE A 68 24.76 -10.97 -1.70
C ILE A 68 23.69 -11.27 -0.64
N PRO A 69 23.94 -12.20 0.30
CA PRO A 69 23.01 -12.47 1.37
C PRO A 69 23.02 -11.32 2.39
N ILE A 70 21.87 -10.74 2.67
CA ILE A 70 21.70 -9.67 3.65
C ILE A 70 20.70 -10.13 4.71
N ARG A 71 21.00 -9.89 6.00
CA ARG A 71 20.02 -10.18 7.07
C ARG A 71 18.81 -9.27 6.94
N ALA A 72 17.61 -9.83 7.12
CA ALA A 72 16.35 -9.12 6.97
C ALA A 72 16.30 -7.78 7.71
N LYS A 73 16.81 -7.69 8.95
CA LYS A 73 16.85 -6.43 9.70
C LYS A 73 17.61 -5.32 8.99
N TYR A 74 18.74 -5.62 8.36
CA TYR A 74 19.54 -4.62 7.66
C TYR A 74 18.88 -4.22 6.35
N PHE A 75 18.30 -5.19 5.64
CA PHE A 75 17.55 -4.92 4.42
C PHE A 75 16.36 -3.99 4.68
N VAL A 76 15.54 -4.30 5.69
CA VAL A 76 14.34 -3.51 6.02
C VAL A 76 14.69 -2.10 6.51
N ILE A 77 15.71 -1.96 7.38
CA ILE A 77 16.18 -0.64 7.84
C ILE A 77 16.74 0.16 6.67
N GLY A 78 17.63 -0.45 5.87
CA GLY A 78 18.24 0.20 4.71
C GLY A 78 17.20 0.66 3.70
N TYR A 79 16.22 -0.19 3.39
CA TYR A 79 15.17 0.14 2.43
C TYR A 79 14.24 1.25 2.96
N GLY A 80 13.90 1.24 4.26
CA GLY A 80 13.17 2.35 4.88
C GLY A 80 13.94 3.69 4.83
N LEU A 81 15.26 3.67 5.02
CA LEU A 81 16.09 4.87 4.88
C LEU A 81 16.15 5.38 3.43
N ILE A 82 16.22 4.47 2.46
CA ILE A 82 16.15 4.82 1.03
C ILE A 82 14.80 5.46 0.71
N GLU A 83 13.69 4.87 1.14
CA GLU A 83 12.35 5.45 0.96
C GLU A 83 12.23 6.84 1.59
N LEU A 84 12.81 7.06 2.77
CA LEU A 84 12.83 8.38 3.41
C LEU A 84 13.61 9.39 2.59
N TYR A 85 14.81 9.03 2.13
CA TYR A 85 15.62 9.88 1.27
C TYR A 85 14.92 10.21 -0.05
N LEU A 86 14.32 9.21 -0.70
CA LEU A 86 13.58 9.40 -1.95
C LEU A 86 12.30 10.22 -1.75
N GLY A 87 11.62 10.09 -0.61
CA GLY A 87 10.48 10.94 -0.26
C GLY A 87 10.83 12.43 -0.27
N PHE A 88 12.02 12.80 0.19
CA PHE A 88 12.48 14.18 0.15
C PHE A 88 13.06 14.61 -1.20
N THR A 89 13.78 13.72 -1.89
CA THR A 89 14.53 14.07 -3.10
C THR A 89 13.76 13.90 -4.41
N GLN A 90 12.71 13.08 -4.43
CA GLN A 90 11.91 12.76 -5.61
C GLN A 90 10.45 13.16 -5.44
N SER A 91 10.19 14.42 -5.09
CA SER A 91 8.84 14.95 -4.83
C SER A 91 7.88 14.87 -6.03
N ASN A 92 8.42 14.79 -7.25
CA ASN A 92 7.66 14.69 -8.51
C ASN A 92 7.65 13.26 -9.09
N SER A 93 7.99 12.25 -8.29
CA SER A 93 7.96 10.85 -8.72
C SER A 93 6.54 10.30 -8.82
N ASN A 94 6.32 9.32 -9.70
CA ASN A 94 5.09 8.52 -9.73
C ASN A 94 5.00 7.51 -8.57
N VAL A 95 6.01 7.46 -7.69
CA VAL A 95 6.07 6.58 -6.52
C VAL A 95 5.84 7.41 -5.25
N ALA A 96 4.82 7.01 -4.47
CA ALA A 96 4.49 7.65 -3.20
C ALA A 96 5.34 7.09 -2.05
N HIS A 97 6.61 7.49 -1.95
CA HIS A 97 7.54 6.98 -0.93
C HIS A 97 7.06 7.19 0.52
N PHE A 98 6.43 8.33 0.82
CA PHE A 98 5.84 8.55 2.14
C PHE A 98 4.65 7.62 2.44
N ALA A 99 3.93 7.12 1.43
CA ALA A 99 2.90 6.11 1.63
C ALA A 99 3.50 4.76 2.05
N HIS A 100 4.67 4.38 1.52
CA HIS A 100 5.41 3.21 1.96
C HIS A 100 5.86 3.34 3.41
N LEU A 101 6.46 4.48 3.79
CA LEU A 101 6.87 4.77 5.16
C LEU A 101 5.69 4.80 6.13
N GLY A 102 4.56 5.39 5.72
CA GLY A 102 3.31 5.35 6.48
C GLY A 102 2.84 3.91 6.72
N GLY A 103 2.93 3.06 5.70
CA GLY A 103 2.63 1.62 5.82
C GLY A 103 3.55 0.88 6.79
N MET A 104 4.85 1.16 6.76
CA MET A 104 5.83 0.63 7.73
C MET A 104 5.48 1.08 9.15
N LEU A 105 5.23 2.37 9.36
CA LEU A 105 4.90 2.94 10.67
C LEU A 105 3.59 2.35 11.22
N PHE A 106 2.56 2.26 10.39
CA PHE A 106 1.29 1.65 10.77
C PHE A 106 1.48 0.17 11.14
N GLY A 107 2.21 -0.59 10.33
CA GLY A 107 2.56 -1.98 10.61
C GLY A 107 3.29 -2.14 11.95
N PHE A 108 4.25 -1.25 12.24
CA PHE A 108 4.96 -1.23 13.53
C PHE A 108 4.00 -1.00 14.71
N ILE A 109 3.13 0.02 14.61
CA ILE A 109 2.14 0.33 15.64
C ILE A 109 1.22 -0.88 15.87
N LEU A 110 0.72 -1.49 14.80
CA LEU A 110 -0.17 -2.64 14.87
C LEU A 110 0.49 -3.85 15.55
N ILE A 111 1.74 -4.16 15.20
CA ILE A 111 2.56 -5.18 15.86
C ILE A 111 2.68 -4.90 17.35
N LYS A 112 2.94 -3.65 17.73
CA LYS A 112 3.06 -3.25 19.15
C LYS A 112 1.74 -3.37 19.91
N ILE A 113 0.61 -3.01 19.30
CA ILE A 113 -0.72 -3.18 19.88
C ILE A 113 -0.99 -4.67 20.13
N TRP A 114 -0.80 -5.52 19.13
CA TRP A 114 -1.04 -6.95 19.27
C TRP A 114 -0.08 -7.62 20.25
N ALA A 115 1.19 -7.22 20.29
CA ALA A 115 2.14 -7.73 21.26
C ALA A 115 1.70 -7.45 22.71
N LYS A 116 1.17 -6.25 23.00
CA LYS A 116 0.63 -5.90 24.31
C LYS A 116 -0.67 -6.64 24.67
N GLN A 117 -1.44 -7.08 23.67
CA GLN A 117 -2.68 -7.82 23.89
C GLN A 117 -2.45 -9.32 24.14
N LYS A 118 -1.27 -9.87 23.80
CA LYS A 118 -0.92 -11.26 24.12
C LYS A 118 -0.88 -11.53 25.64
N ASP A 119 -0.60 -10.50 26.43
CA ASP A 119 -0.58 -10.59 27.90
C ASP A 119 -1.98 -10.54 28.53
N LYS A 120 -3.06 -10.40 27.73
CA LYS A 120 -4.46 -10.35 28.19
C LYS A 120 -5.27 -11.59 27.81
N PHE A 121 -4.59 -12.66 27.39
CA PHE A 121 -5.22 -13.92 27.01
C PHE A 121 -5.14 -14.96 28.14
N TYR A 122 -5.36 -14.55 29.38
CA TYR A 122 -5.72 -15.38 30.54
C TYR A 122 -6.51 -14.53 31.53
#